data_AF-A0AA91PAQ6-F1
#
_entry.id   AF-A0AA91PAQ6-F1
#
_cell.length_a   1.000
_cell.length_b   1.000
_cell.length_c   1.000
_cell.angle_alpha   90.00
_cell.angle_beta   90.00
_cell.angle_gamma   90.00
#
_symmetry.space_group_name_H-M   'P 1'
#
loop_
_entity.id
_entity.type
_entity.pdbx_description
1 polymer ?
#
loop_
_entity_poly.entity_id
_entity_poly.type
_entity_poly.pdbx_seq_one_letter_code
_entity_poly.pdbx_strand_id
1 'polypeptide(L)' 'IGTAQTLLTWVRRDQIDSGTRPGVTSQMAEELRKLRAENRELKRANEILKSASTFFAAELDRHKR' A
#
# COMPACT_ATOMS: atom_id res chain seq x y z
N ILE A 1 19.93 -15.64 -25.57
CA ILE A 1 18.51 -15.76 -25.15
C ILE A 1 18.50 -16.67 -23.93
N GLY A 2 18.09 -16.15 -22.76
CA GLY A 2 17.94 -16.88 -21.49
C GLY A 2 19.20 -17.58 -20.97
N THR A 3 19.97 -16.95 -20.07
CA THR A 3 21.00 -17.70 -19.33
C THR A 3 20.32 -18.68 -18.39
N ALA A 4 20.97 -19.80 -18.05
CA ALA A 4 20.44 -20.81 -17.12
C ALA A 4 19.99 -20.21 -15.77
N GLN A 5 20.59 -19.09 -15.36
CA GLN A 5 20.21 -18.33 -14.16
C GLN A 5 18.82 -17.71 -14.25
N THR A 6 18.40 -17.23 -15.43
CA THR A 6 17.04 -16.71 -15.63
C THR A 6 16.05 -17.83 -15.38
N LEU A 7 16.17 -18.98 -16.05
CA LEU A 7 15.27 -20.13 -15.84
C LEU A 7 15.20 -20.57 -14.37
N LEU A 8 16.33 -20.68 -13.68
CA LEU A 8 16.38 -21.02 -12.26
C LEU A 8 15.60 -20.02 -11.38
N THR A 9 15.60 -18.74 -11.75
CA THR A 9 14.87 -17.69 -11.01
C THR A 9 13.36 -17.88 -11.16
N TRP A 10 12.88 -18.21 -12.36
CA TRP A 10 11.47 -18.49 -12.61
C TRP A 10 11.00 -19.75 -11.89
N VAL A 11 11.80 -20.83 -11.90
CA VAL A 11 11.47 -22.05 -11.14
C VAL A 11 11.37 -21.76 -9.65
N ARG A 12 12.29 -20.98 -9.07
CA ARG A 12 12.19 -20.59 -7.66
C ARG A 12 10.95 -19.75 -7.38
N ARG A 13 10.56 -18.87 -8.30
CA ARG A 13 9.36 -18.05 -8.16
C ARG A 13 8.10 -18.92 -8.15
N ASP A 14 8.02 -19.87 -9.07
CA ASP A 14 6.93 -20.84 -9.15
C ASP A 14 6.84 -21.74 -7.90
N GLN A 15 7.99 -22.19 -7.36
CA GLN A 15 8.02 -22.92 -6.09
C GLN A 15 7.49 -22.09 -4.91
N ILE A 16 7.73 -20.78 -4.89
CA ILE A 16 7.20 -19.88 -3.87
C ILE A 16 5.69 -19.68 -4.07
N ASP A 17 5.27 -19.44 -5.30
CA ASP A 17 3.87 -19.17 -5.64
C ASP A 17 2.98 -20.42 -5.45
N SER A 18 3.54 -21.63 -5.65
CA SER A 18 2.88 -22.92 -5.37
C SER A 18 2.94 -23.35 -3.90
N GLY A 19 3.66 -22.62 -3.04
CA GLY A 19 3.82 -22.97 -1.62
C GLY A 19 4.80 -24.11 -1.34
N THR A 20 5.48 -24.64 -2.37
CA THR A 20 6.51 -25.68 -2.24
C THR A 20 7.77 -25.14 -1.54
N ARG A 21 7.98 -23.82 -1.59
CA ARG A 21 9.10 -23.12 -0.95
C ARG A 21 8.58 -21.91 -0.16
N PRO A 22 9.11 -21.64 1.05
CA PRO A 22 8.76 -20.44 1.79
C PRO A 22 9.18 -19.17 1.03
N GLY A 23 8.30 -18.17 1.01
CA GLY A 23 8.54 -16.87 0.41
C GLY A 23 7.25 -16.05 0.30
N VAL A 24 7.38 -14.80 -0.15
CA VAL A 24 6.23 -13.94 -0.45
C VAL A 24 5.74 -14.26 -1.86
N THR A 25 4.52 -14.74 -1.97
CA THR A 25 3.92 -15.06 -3.27
C THR A 25 3.68 -13.79 -4.09
N SER A 26 3.56 -13.96 -5.40
CA SER A 26 3.18 -12.89 -6.33
C SER A 26 1.86 -12.22 -5.92
N GLN A 27 0.88 -13.02 -5.52
CA GLN A 27 -0.41 -12.51 -5.05
C GLN A 27 -0.28 -11.67 -3.78
N MET A 28 0.46 -12.14 -2.77
CA MET A 28 0.69 -11.39 -1.53
C MET A 28 1.41 -10.06 -1.78
N ALA A 29 2.41 -10.07 -2.67
CA ALA A 29 3.14 -8.85 -3.03
C ALA A 29 2.23 -7.82 -3.74
N GLU A 30 1.34 -8.30 -4.61
CA GLU A 30 0.37 -7.46 -5.30
C GLU A 30 -0.66 -6.86 -4.34
N GLU A 31 -1.21 -7.68 -3.45
CA GLU A 31 -2.16 -7.23 -2.43
C GLU A 31 -1.51 -6.20 -1.49
N LEU A 32 -0.28 -6.45 -1.04
CA LEU A 32 0.46 -5.50 -0.22
C LEU A 32 0.67 -4.16 -0.94
N ARG A 33 0.95 -4.19 -2.24
CA ARG A 33 1.09 -2.97 -3.05
C ARG A 33 -0.24 -2.20 -3.13
N LYS A 34 -1.35 -2.91 -3.34
CA LYS A 34 -2.70 -2.31 -3.37
C LYS A 34 -3.05 -1.68 -2.02
N LEU A 35 -2.90 -2.43 -0.93
CA LEU A 35 -3.18 -1.94 0.43
C LEU A 35 -2.31 -0.74 0.80
N ARG A 36 -1.03 -0.74 0.40
CA ARG A 36 -0.15 0.42 0.61
C ARG A 36 -0.61 1.65 -0.17
N ALA A 37 -1.16 1.48 -1.38
CA ALA A 37 -1.70 2.60 -2.16
C ALA A 37 -2.97 3.17 -1.50
N GLU A 38 -3.90 2.30 -1.11
CA GLU A 38 -5.12 2.68 -0.42
C GLU A 38 -4.83 3.38 0.92
N ASN A 39 -3.91 2.86 1.72
CA ASN A 39 -3.53 3.46 2.99
C ASN A 39 -2.93 4.88 2.82
N ARG A 40 -2.19 5.12 1.73
CA ARG A 40 -1.69 6.48 1.42
C ARG A 40 -2.82 7.43 1.10
N GLU A 41 -3.78 7.00 0.30
CA GLU A 41 -4.94 7.82 -0.06
C GLU A 41 -5.81 8.12 1.16
N LEU A 42 -6.08 7.12 2.00
CA LEU A 42 -6.82 7.30 3.25
C LEU A 42 -6.12 8.28 4.20
N LYS A 43 -4.79 8.20 4.30
CA LYS A 43 -4.02 9.16 5.09
C LYS A 43 -4.15 10.58 4.54
N ARG A 44 -4.07 10.74 3.21
CA ARG A 44 -4.25 12.05 2.56
C ARG A 44 -5.64 12.63 2.83
N ALA A 45 -6.68 11.82 2.66
CA ALA A 45 -8.06 12.22 2.94
C ALA A 45 -8.25 12.63 4.41
N ASN A 46 -7.71 11.84 5.35
CA ASN A 46 -7.76 12.16 6.77
C ASN A 46 -7.07 13.48 7.12
N GLU A 47 -5.93 13.79 6.51
CA GLU A 47 -5.26 15.07 6.75
C GLU A 47 -6.10 16.25 6.24
N ILE A 48 -6.73 16.13 5.07
CA ILE A 48 -7.66 17.16 4.57
C ILE A 48 -8.82 17.38 5.55
N LEU A 49 -9.44 16.29 6.03
CA LEU A 49 -10.55 16.36 6.98
C LEU A 49 -10.14 16.99 8.31
N LYS A 50 -8.96 16.66 8.82
CA LYS A 50 -8.41 17.29 10.04
C LYS A 50 -8.20 18.77 9.82
N SER A 51 -7.56 19.18 8.72
CA SER A 51 -7.35 20.59 8.39
C SER A 51 -8.68 21.35 8.28
N ALA A 52 -9.67 20.78 7.59
CA ALA A 52 -11.01 21.37 7.50
C ALA A 52 -11.66 21.52 8.87
N SER A 53 -11.58 20.48 9.72
CA SER A 53 -12.15 20.50 11.07
C SER A 53 -11.49 21.59 11.93
N THR A 54 -10.17 21.75 11.86
CA THR A 54 -9.47 22.82 12.58
C THR A 54 -9.84 24.21 12.08
N PHE A 55 -10.02 24.37 10.77
CA PHE A 55 -10.44 25.65 10.17
C PHE A 55 -11.83 26.04 10.66
N PHE A 56 -12.80 25.12 10.59
CA PHE A 56 -14.17 25.40 11.03
C PHE A 56 -14.29 25.65 12.53
N ALA A 57 -13.52 24.93 13.35
CA ALA A 57 -13.45 25.19 14.79
C ALA A 57 -12.97 26.63 15.08
N ALA A 58 -11.93 27.08 14.38
CA ALA A 58 -11.41 28.44 14.54
C ALA A 58 -12.41 29.52 14.08
N GLU A 59 -13.12 29.31 12.97
CA GLU A 59 -14.13 30.26 12.49
C GLU A 59 -15.32 30.36 13.46
N LEU A 60 -15.77 29.24 14.03
CA LEU A 60 -16.83 29.22 15.04
C LEU A 60 -16.43 30.00 16.30
N ASP A 61 -15.18 29.86 16.76
CA ASP A 61 -14.69 30.58 17.93
C ASP A 61 -14.57 32.10 17.68
N ARG A 62 -14.25 32.51 16.44
CA ARG A 62 -14.22 33.92 16.05
C ARG A 62 -15.62 34.54 16.03
N HIS A 63 -16.62 33.83 15.54
CA HIS A 63 -18.01 34.32 15.51
C HIS A 63 -18.67 34.43 16.88
N LYS A 64 -18.17 33.69 17.88
CA LYS A 64 -18.68 33.76 19.26
C LYS A 64 -18.13 34.95 20.07
N ARG A 65 -17.13 35.67 19.56
CA ARG A 65 -16.49 36.81 20.23
C ARG A 65 -17.11 38.15 19.83
#